data_AF-A0A9P1A4F9-F1
#
_entry.id   AF-A0A9P1A4F9-F1
#
_cell.length_a   1.000
_cell.length_b   1.000
_cell.length_c   1.000
_cell.angle_alpha   90.00
_cell.angle_beta   90.00
_cell.angle_gamma   90.00
#
_symmetry.space_group_name_H-M   'P 1'
#
loop_
_entity.id
_entity.type
_entity.pdbx_description
1 polymer ?
#
loop_
_entity_poly.entity_id
_entity_poly.type
_entity_poly.pdbx_seq_one_letter_code
_entity_poly.pdbx_strand_id
1 'polypeptide(L)'
;MESCYSSLRSRVFVATGSCPCSHASLDESNMQELIGNHSFYQNTSLYLNRPVNDICDGNACPDIIDCPVGFILVAFDTNDAKLYPSGNITPTCSPSSKTWTVGSDELSRLYVICVDFSSLPTSTEGATTTSTTTADPNVCQCELANLDASNIKDLVGTHSFYENVTSHPFEPPNEQCYNEICPNIVECAAGYTLVVFDTTDAILYNDSITPYCFPDTKRWRANSIDFDTLYSVCVDFSIVYTSTSEAPPVTVDMNRCECPPIRLIDQAGIERLEASAYLSHRATFAPNVIVDDECEVSVDVSSMQITDFFFMIFRSEAPPIFNRRFSSLTNKSVPFTPYGLSCVQDGSEWQWQYFGGKVDDCAFALQQTDCGECSAISTTSGAIVSQQNGQCDVLNVQCTDGGDTLYYSETHNSFVLSHSQEAVTNEATCVGGAWYLNGILLNDDVTFACSDYINLVAATTMTYVGSACGCPQITDLYDIREYLQLYDTDNIYANHTIDAGKVAYRNWCASPIISCAGSANLVIFGRNVKPRVYPATEQPYTICSRSPLGIDEQNAQMFWFIDGIMLTEAAFACVTAP
;
A
#
# COMPACT_ATOMS: atom_id res chain seq x y z
N MET A 1 -43.94 -4.66 27.27
CA MET A 1 -42.91 -3.80 27.89
C MET A 1 -42.04 -4.70 28.74
N GLU A 2 -40.74 -4.62 28.49
CA GLU A 2 -39.62 -5.34 29.14
C GLU A 2 -39.59 -6.87 28.98
N SER A 3 -38.68 -7.34 28.11
CA SER A 3 -37.87 -8.55 28.28
C SER A 3 -37.25 -8.95 26.94
N CYS A 4 -35.99 -8.56 26.69
CA CYS A 4 -35.02 -9.39 25.95
C CYS A 4 -33.61 -8.80 26.10
N TYR A 5 -32.95 -9.17 27.19
CA TYR A 5 -31.49 -9.15 27.30
C TYR A 5 -31.06 -10.53 27.80
N SER A 6 -30.40 -11.31 26.95
CA SER A 6 -29.21 -12.10 27.32
C SER A 6 -28.72 -12.95 26.14
N SER A 7 -27.41 -12.86 25.91
CA SER A 7 -26.55 -13.88 25.31
C SER A 7 -26.73 -14.22 23.82
N LEU A 8 -26.08 -13.46 22.95
CA LEU A 8 -25.58 -13.96 21.65
C LEU A 8 -24.18 -13.39 21.38
N ARG A 9 -23.24 -14.28 21.07
CA ARG A 9 -21.95 -13.95 20.45
C ARG A 9 -22.22 -13.30 19.10
N SER A 10 -21.40 -12.31 18.75
CA SER A 10 -21.40 -11.55 17.50
C SER A 10 -21.71 -12.44 16.28
N ARG A 11 -22.93 -12.31 15.76
CA ARG A 11 -23.27 -12.60 14.37
C ARG A 11 -23.92 -11.32 13.89
N VAL A 12 -23.32 -10.67 12.91
CA VAL A 12 -23.90 -9.50 12.25
C VAL A 12 -25.18 -9.99 11.55
N PHE A 13 -26.33 -9.61 12.11
CA PHE A 13 -27.60 -9.82 11.44
C PHE A 13 -27.81 -8.68 10.46
N VAL A 14 -27.58 -8.93 9.17
CA VAL A 14 -28.23 -8.12 8.13
C VAL A 14 -29.72 -8.31 8.35
N ALA A 15 -30.44 -7.23 8.66
CA ALA A 15 -31.84 -7.31 9.01
C ALA A 15 -32.66 -7.73 7.77
N THR A 16 -32.88 -9.02 7.57
CA THR A 16 -33.86 -9.55 6.60
C THR A 16 -35.27 -9.53 7.21
N GLY A 17 -35.64 -8.43 7.87
CA GLY A 17 -37.05 -8.14 8.13
C GLY A 17 -37.80 -8.01 6.80
N SER A 18 -39.09 -7.73 6.83
CA SER A 18 -39.97 -7.61 5.65
C SER A 18 -39.50 -6.63 4.55
N CYS A 19 -38.38 -5.92 4.75
CA CYS A 19 -37.70 -5.14 3.73
C CYS A 19 -36.94 -6.04 2.72
N PRO A 20 -37.24 -5.96 1.41
CA PRO A 20 -36.61 -6.83 0.42
C PRO A 20 -35.17 -6.43 0.03
N CYS A 21 -34.68 -5.26 0.46
CA CYS A 21 -33.35 -4.75 0.16
C CYS A 21 -32.39 -4.93 1.35
N SER A 22 -31.10 -5.17 1.06
CA SER A 22 -30.07 -5.38 2.08
C SER A 22 -29.67 -4.06 2.73
N HIS A 23 -29.75 -3.99 4.05
CA HIS A 23 -29.43 -2.79 4.82
C HIS A 23 -28.73 -3.15 6.14
N ALA A 24 -27.74 -2.34 6.54
CA ALA A 24 -27.17 -2.40 7.88
C ALA A 24 -26.67 -1.03 8.37
N SER A 25 -27.02 -0.70 9.60
CA SER A 25 -26.45 0.46 10.30
C SER A 25 -25.07 0.09 10.81
N LEU A 26 -24.04 0.79 10.37
CA LEU A 26 -22.67 0.50 10.74
C LEU A 26 -22.36 1.06 12.13
N ASP A 27 -21.53 0.33 12.86
CA ASP A 27 -20.92 0.73 14.13
C ASP A 27 -19.53 0.10 14.26
N GLU A 28 -18.82 0.41 15.35
CA GLU A 28 -17.49 -0.12 15.64
C GLU A 28 -17.42 -1.66 15.61
N SER A 29 -18.54 -2.35 15.85
CA SER A 29 -18.57 -3.81 15.97
C SER A 29 -18.73 -4.55 14.64
N ASN A 30 -19.23 -3.88 13.60
CA ASN A 30 -19.57 -4.53 12.32
C ASN A 30 -18.93 -3.87 11.10
N MET A 31 -18.37 -2.67 11.24
CA MET A 31 -17.87 -1.90 10.10
C MET A 31 -16.70 -2.58 9.39
N GLN A 32 -15.74 -3.11 10.14
CA GLN A 32 -14.58 -3.79 9.56
C GLN A 32 -15.03 -5.01 8.73
N GLU A 33 -16.01 -5.77 9.22
CA GLU A 33 -16.56 -6.93 8.51
C GLU A 33 -17.33 -6.53 7.25
N LEU A 34 -18.12 -5.45 7.32
CA LEU A 34 -19.04 -5.07 6.24
C LEU A 34 -18.42 -4.17 5.18
N ILE A 35 -17.48 -3.30 5.56
CA ILE A 35 -16.85 -2.31 4.68
C ILE A 35 -15.34 -2.17 4.88
N GLY A 36 -14.65 -3.09 5.57
CA GLY A 36 -13.20 -2.97 5.85
C GLY A 36 -12.30 -2.86 4.61
N ASN A 37 -12.75 -3.37 3.47
CA ASN A 37 -12.06 -3.27 2.18
C ASN A 37 -12.39 -1.98 1.41
N HIS A 38 -13.32 -1.16 1.90
CA HIS A 38 -13.70 0.09 1.24
C HIS A 38 -12.62 1.15 1.49
N SER A 39 -12.19 1.88 0.45
CA SER A 39 -11.14 2.92 0.56
C SER A 39 -11.44 3.98 1.63
N PHE A 40 -12.73 4.26 1.85
CA PHE A 40 -13.24 5.20 2.85
C PHE A 40 -13.23 4.68 4.31
N TYR A 41 -12.98 3.37 4.54
CA TYR A 41 -12.92 2.79 5.89
C TYR A 41 -11.78 3.38 6.73
N GLN A 42 -10.59 3.51 6.13
CA GLN A 42 -9.39 4.02 6.80
C GLN A 42 -9.60 5.44 7.38
N ASN A 43 -10.42 6.26 6.71
CA ASN A 43 -10.65 7.66 7.10
C ASN A 43 -11.77 7.85 8.12
N THR A 44 -12.56 6.81 8.43
CA THR A 44 -13.80 6.97 9.21
C THR A 44 -13.78 6.29 10.58
N SER A 45 -12.92 5.29 10.80
CA SER A 45 -12.97 4.39 11.97
C SER A 45 -12.88 5.05 13.36
N LEU A 46 -12.43 6.31 13.46
CA LEU A 46 -12.19 7.02 14.72
C LEU A 46 -13.30 7.99 15.15
N TYR A 47 -14.30 8.29 14.31
CA TYR A 47 -15.26 9.40 14.53
C TYR A 47 -16.72 8.99 14.36
N LEU A 48 -17.04 7.79 14.82
CA LEU A 48 -18.26 7.09 14.44
C LEU A 48 -19.41 7.28 15.41
N ASN A 49 -20.61 7.42 14.86
CA ASN A 49 -21.85 7.32 15.61
C ASN A 49 -22.91 6.56 14.82
N ARG A 50 -23.80 5.89 15.54
CA ARG A 50 -24.86 5.11 14.92
C ARG A 50 -25.97 6.04 14.41
N PRO A 51 -26.49 5.83 13.19
CA PRO A 51 -27.66 6.56 12.72
C PRO A 51 -28.87 6.40 13.64
N VAL A 52 -29.62 7.49 13.79
CA VAL A 52 -30.89 7.58 14.50
C VAL A 52 -32.01 7.27 13.52
N ASN A 53 -33.13 6.74 14.03
CA ASN A 53 -34.30 6.32 13.24
C ASN A 53 -34.05 5.17 12.25
N ASP A 54 -32.89 4.52 12.35
CA ASP A 54 -32.50 3.39 11.52
C ASP A 54 -33.05 2.03 11.99
N ILE A 55 -34.27 2.05 12.53
CA ILE A 55 -34.92 0.85 13.08
C ILE A 55 -35.95 0.37 12.09
N CYS A 56 -35.71 -0.78 11.47
CA CYS A 56 -36.75 -1.54 10.80
C CYS A 56 -37.79 -1.96 11.86
N ASP A 57 -38.98 -1.36 11.85
CA ASP A 57 -40.07 -1.67 12.79
C ASP A 57 -40.79 -2.99 12.44
N GLY A 58 -40.02 -4.04 12.14
CA GLY A 58 -40.52 -5.39 11.90
C GLY A 58 -41.35 -5.58 10.63
N ASN A 59 -41.81 -4.53 9.95
CA ASN A 59 -42.58 -4.66 8.71
C ASN A 59 -42.28 -3.62 7.62
N ALA A 60 -41.57 -2.52 7.91
CA ALA A 60 -41.16 -1.54 6.91
C ALA A 60 -39.64 -1.48 6.73
N CYS A 61 -39.21 -1.13 5.52
CA CYS A 61 -37.87 -0.60 5.27
C CYS A 61 -37.71 0.73 6.03
N PRO A 62 -36.49 1.14 6.42
CA PRO A 62 -36.26 2.49 6.93
C PRO A 62 -36.75 3.52 5.89
N ASP A 63 -37.68 4.38 6.31
CA ASP A 63 -38.18 5.46 5.46
C ASP A 63 -37.32 6.72 5.62
N ILE A 64 -36.68 6.90 6.77
CA ILE A 64 -35.80 8.03 7.09
C ILE A 64 -34.64 7.51 7.92
N ILE A 65 -33.42 7.90 7.56
CA ILE A 65 -32.21 7.64 8.34
C ILE A 65 -31.59 9.00 8.63
N ASP A 66 -31.41 9.31 9.91
CA ASP A 66 -30.91 10.60 10.38
C ASP A 66 -29.62 10.43 11.18
N CYS A 67 -28.76 11.43 11.17
CA CYS A 67 -27.62 11.54 12.06
C CYS A 67 -27.87 12.55 13.17
N PRO A 68 -27.21 12.40 14.34
CA PRO A 68 -27.21 13.43 15.35
C PRO A 68 -26.71 14.78 14.77
N VAL A 69 -27.20 15.89 15.32
CA VAL A 69 -26.78 17.23 14.89
C VAL A 69 -25.26 17.36 14.96
N GLY A 70 -24.65 17.82 13.86
CA GLY A 70 -23.20 17.98 13.73
C GLY A 70 -22.48 16.82 13.05
N PHE A 71 -23.15 15.70 12.79
CA PHE A 71 -22.60 14.57 12.07
C PHE A 71 -23.04 14.57 10.61
N ILE A 72 -22.16 14.12 9.72
CA ILE A 72 -22.47 13.86 8.31
C ILE A 72 -22.90 12.41 8.16
N LEU A 73 -23.99 12.18 7.45
CA LEU A 73 -24.43 10.82 7.12
C LEU A 73 -23.64 10.33 5.91
N VAL A 74 -23.03 9.15 6.03
CA VAL A 74 -22.31 8.48 4.95
C VAL A 74 -23.06 7.21 4.60
N ALA A 75 -23.41 7.04 3.32
CA ALA A 75 -24.01 5.82 2.81
C ALA A 75 -23.00 5.11 1.90
N PHE A 76 -22.80 3.82 2.12
CA PHE A 76 -21.90 2.97 1.35
C PHE A 76 -22.69 1.98 0.51
N ASP A 77 -22.24 1.80 -0.73
CA ASP A 77 -22.42 0.57 -1.50
C ASP A 77 -21.08 -0.22 -1.47
N THR A 78 -21.05 -1.37 -2.12
CA THR A 78 -19.88 -2.27 -2.18
C THR A 78 -18.62 -1.57 -2.71
N ASN A 79 -18.78 -0.56 -3.58
CA ASN A 79 -17.67 0.07 -4.29
C ASN A 79 -17.59 1.60 -4.13
N ASP A 80 -18.58 2.22 -3.48
CA ASP A 80 -18.69 3.68 -3.44
C ASP A 80 -19.24 4.15 -2.09
N ALA A 81 -18.81 5.34 -1.65
CA ALA A 81 -19.30 6.00 -0.45
C ALA A 81 -19.79 7.40 -0.81
N LYS A 82 -20.99 7.74 -0.35
CA LYS A 82 -21.61 9.03 -0.60
C LYS A 82 -21.89 9.77 0.70
N LEU A 83 -21.52 11.04 0.70
CA LEU A 83 -21.71 11.96 1.82
C LEU A 83 -23.05 12.68 1.67
N TYR A 84 -23.80 12.77 2.76
CA TYR A 84 -25.05 13.50 2.85
C TYR A 84 -24.92 14.57 3.96
N PRO A 85 -24.44 15.78 3.61
CA PRO A 85 -24.18 16.85 4.58
C PRO A 85 -25.43 17.35 5.32
N SER A 86 -26.64 17.07 4.80
CA SER A 86 -27.91 17.34 5.50
C SER A 86 -28.03 16.54 6.80
N GLY A 87 -27.21 15.50 6.97
CA GLY A 87 -27.30 14.57 8.09
C GLY A 87 -28.52 13.65 8.00
N ASN A 88 -29.23 13.60 6.86
CA ASN A 88 -30.37 12.70 6.69
C ASN A 88 -30.59 12.25 5.24
N ILE A 89 -31.20 11.07 5.09
CA ILE A 89 -31.62 10.51 3.82
C ILE A 89 -33.01 9.86 3.93
N THR A 90 -33.72 9.78 2.81
CA THR A 90 -35.02 9.08 2.67
C THR A 90 -34.86 7.95 1.65
N PRO A 91 -34.31 6.80 2.07
CA PRO A 91 -34.02 5.72 1.14
C PRO A 91 -35.30 5.01 0.71
N THR A 92 -35.41 4.69 -0.58
CA THR A 92 -36.55 3.91 -1.11
C THR A 92 -36.06 2.56 -1.60
N CYS A 93 -36.56 1.47 -1.03
CA CYS A 93 -36.22 0.12 -1.51
C CYS A 93 -37.13 -0.28 -2.68
N SER A 94 -36.52 -0.74 -3.77
CA SER A 94 -37.23 -1.35 -4.91
C SER A 94 -37.31 -2.87 -4.73
N PRO A 95 -38.50 -3.46 -4.46
CA PRO A 95 -38.62 -4.89 -4.22
C PRO A 95 -38.23 -5.77 -5.40
N SER A 96 -38.36 -5.24 -6.63
CA SER A 96 -38.07 -5.99 -7.86
C SER A 96 -36.58 -6.11 -8.15
N SER A 97 -35.82 -5.03 -7.95
CA SER A 97 -34.37 -5.00 -8.19
C SER A 97 -33.56 -5.33 -6.93
N LYS A 98 -34.20 -5.26 -5.75
CA LYS A 98 -33.53 -5.33 -4.44
C LYS A 98 -32.45 -4.26 -4.26
N THR A 99 -32.64 -3.11 -4.90
CA THR A 99 -31.75 -1.94 -4.83
C THR A 99 -32.40 -0.83 -4.02
N TRP A 100 -31.56 -0.01 -3.40
CA TRP A 100 -31.96 1.22 -2.72
C TRP A 100 -31.83 2.40 -3.65
N THR A 101 -32.78 3.32 -3.60
CA THR A 101 -32.65 4.64 -4.20
C THR A 101 -32.50 5.68 -3.11
N VAL A 102 -31.42 6.45 -3.14
CA VAL A 102 -31.16 7.57 -2.23
C VAL A 102 -30.89 8.80 -3.07
N GLY A 103 -31.85 9.75 -3.10
CA GLY A 103 -31.77 10.87 -4.04
C GLY A 103 -31.81 10.39 -5.50
N SER A 104 -30.76 10.67 -6.26
CA SER A 104 -30.59 10.20 -7.66
C SER A 104 -29.85 8.87 -7.78
N ASP A 105 -29.36 8.33 -6.67
CA ASP A 105 -28.41 7.23 -6.67
C ASP A 105 -29.08 5.88 -6.44
N GLU A 106 -28.59 4.86 -7.13
CA GLU A 106 -29.04 3.47 -6.96
C GLU A 106 -27.92 2.64 -6.33
N LEU A 107 -28.20 2.01 -5.18
CA LEU A 107 -27.23 1.26 -4.37
C LEU A 107 -27.66 -0.20 -4.26
N SER A 108 -26.72 -1.13 -4.46
CA SER A 108 -26.99 -2.58 -4.33
C SER A 108 -27.17 -3.01 -2.87
N ARG A 109 -26.51 -2.28 -1.95
CA ARG A 109 -26.62 -2.42 -0.50
C ARG A 109 -26.61 -1.02 0.11
N LEU A 110 -27.31 -0.84 1.22
CA LEU A 110 -27.29 0.41 1.97
C LEU A 110 -26.65 0.15 3.32
N TYR A 111 -25.37 0.49 3.42
CA TYR A 111 -24.71 0.60 4.72
C TYR A 111 -24.63 2.06 5.11
N VAL A 112 -24.97 2.42 6.33
CA VAL A 112 -25.04 3.83 6.74
C VAL A 112 -24.32 4.07 8.05
N ILE A 113 -23.68 5.23 8.17
CA ILE A 113 -23.08 5.68 9.42
C ILE A 113 -23.08 7.20 9.55
N CYS A 114 -22.94 7.68 10.78
CA CYS A 114 -22.73 9.09 11.08
C CYS A 114 -21.27 9.33 11.42
N VAL A 115 -20.62 10.28 10.74
CA VAL A 115 -19.23 10.66 10.96
C VAL A 115 -19.14 12.11 11.43
N ASP A 116 -18.40 12.34 12.50
CA ASP A 116 -18.07 13.70 12.95
C ASP A 116 -16.75 14.16 12.32
N PHE A 117 -16.84 14.83 11.18
CA PHE A 117 -15.67 15.40 10.53
C PHE A 117 -15.09 16.61 11.30
N SER A 118 -15.81 17.17 12.29
CA SER A 118 -15.33 18.32 13.05
C SER A 118 -14.31 17.95 14.14
N SER A 119 -14.20 16.66 14.48
CA SER A 119 -13.25 16.12 15.46
C SER A 119 -12.02 15.44 14.83
N LEU A 120 -11.91 15.43 13.50
CA LEU A 120 -10.71 14.96 12.81
C LEU A 120 -9.49 15.81 13.25
N PRO A 121 -8.38 15.20 13.71
CA PRO A 121 -7.15 15.90 13.96
C PRO A 121 -6.66 16.43 12.62
N THR A 122 -6.68 17.75 12.46
CA THR A 122 -5.87 18.43 11.44
C THR A 122 -4.44 17.93 11.62
N SER A 123 -3.94 17.17 10.64
CA SER A 123 -2.59 16.61 10.64
C SER A 123 -1.60 17.72 10.97
N THR A 124 -0.98 17.61 12.13
CA THR A 124 -0.07 18.62 12.64
C THR A 124 1.35 18.10 12.44
N GLU A 125 1.98 18.44 11.32
CA GLU A 125 3.43 18.35 11.19
C GLU A 125 3.97 19.59 10.45
N GLY A 126 4.98 20.24 11.05
CA GLY A 126 5.55 21.50 10.56
C GLY A 126 5.10 22.77 11.30
N ALA A 127 5.15 22.78 12.63
CA ALA A 127 4.88 23.97 13.44
C ALA A 127 5.87 25.13 13.15
N THR A 128 5.46 26.05 12.26
CA THR A 128 5.82 27.46 12.44
C THR A 128 4.93 28.01 13.56
N THR A 129 5.57 28.58 14.58
CA THR A 129 4.95 29.00 15.83
C THR A 129 3.75 29.92 15.61
N THR A 130 2.53 29.44 15.87
CA THR A 130 1.37 30.31 16.04
C THR A 130 0.82 30.12 17.44
N SER A 131 1.13 31.09 18.29
CA SER A 131 0.54 31.28 19.60
C SER A 131 -0.98 31.41 19.44
N THR A 132 -1.73 30.84 20.38
CA THR A 132 -3.16 31.12 20.60
C THR A 132 -3.32 32.60 20.97
N THR A 133 -3.39 33.45 19.95
CA THR A 133 -3.82 34.83 20.05
C THR A 133 -5.15 34.95 19.32
N THR A 134 -6.10 35.61 19.98
CA THR A 134 -7.27 36.28 19.40
C THR A 134 -7.17 36.46 17.88
N ALA A 135 -8.13 35.88 17.13
CA ALA A 135 -8.22 35.93 15.67
C ALA A 135 -7.59 37.20 15.10
N ASP A 136 -6.39 37.06 14.52
CA ASP A 136 -5.74 38.14 13.80
C ASP A 136 -6.62 38.43 12.58
N PRO A 137 -7.19 39.63 12.43
CA PRO A 137 -8.00 39.99 11.28
C PRO A 137 -7.20 39.98 9.95
N ASN A 138 -5.91 39.63 9.98
CA ASN A 138 -4.99 39.63 8.85
C ASN A 138 -4.71 38.25 8.21
N VAL A 139 -5.57 37.22 8.39
CA VAL A 139 -5.43 35.91 7.71
C VAL A 139 -6.67 35.62 6.84
N CYS A 140 -6.47 35.09 5.62
CA CYS A 140 -7.56 34.72 4.73
C CYS A 140 -8.38 33.61 5.38
N GLN A 141 -9.71 33.81 5.48
CA GLN A 141 -10.57 32.93 6.28
C GLN A 141 -11.06 31.69 5.51
N CYS A 142 -10.80 31.61 4.20
CA CYS A 142 -11.15 30.49 3.35
C CYS A 142 -9.90 29.66 3.03
N GLU A 143 -10.06 28.35 2.88
CA GLU A 143 -8.97 27.42 2.65
C GLU A 143 -8.47 27.47 1.20
N LEU A 144 -7.16 27.64 1.02
CA LEU A 144 -6.50 27.87 -0.26
C LEU A 144 -5.17 27.10 -0.28
N ALA A 145 -4.88 26.43 -1.39
CA ALA A 145 -3.55 25.85 -1.62
C ALA A 145 -3.16 25.94 -3.10
N ASN A 146 -1.95 26.41 -3.36
CA ASN A 146 -1.33 26.27 -4.67
C ASN A 146 -0.68 24.91 -4.75
N LEU A 147 -1.11 24.13 -5.73
CA LEU A 147 -0.62 22.78 -5.89
C LEU A 147 0.68 22.80 -6.68
N ASP A 148 1.63 22.02 -6.21
CA ASP A 148 2.90 21.75 -6.84
C ASP A 148 3.26 20.27 -6.64
N ALA A 149 4.45 19.86 -7.12
CA ALA A 149 4.87 18.47 -7.04
C ALA A 149 4.99 17.93 -5.60
N SER A 150 5.08 18.80 -4.59
CA SER A 150 5.23 18.41 -3.19
C SER A 150 3.92 18.13 -2.47
N ASN A 151 2.80 18.70 -2.93
CA ASN A 151 1.51 18.61 -2.21
C ASN A 151 0.34 18.12 -3.08
N ILE A 152 0.47 18.09 -4.41
CA ILE A 152 -0.64 17.76 -5.32
C ILE A 152 -1.19 16.35 -5.09
N LYS A 153 -0.32 15.38 -4.78
CA LYS A 153 -0.72 14.00 -4.50
C LYS A 153 -1.52 13.90 -3.20
N ASP A 154 -1.11 14.63 -2.17
CA ASP A 154 -1.76 14.54 -0.86
C ASP A 154 -3.10 15.28 -0.84
N LEU A 155 -3.18 16.43 -1.52
CA LEU A 155 -4.37 17.28 -1.52
C LEU A 155 -5.42 16.85 -2.54
N VAL A 156 -5.01 16.35 -3.71
CA VAL A 156 -5.94 15.99 -4.81
C VAL A 156 -5.64 14.64 -5.46
N GLY A 157 -4.77 13.80 -4.92
CA GLY A 157 -4.38 12.51 -5.54
C GLY A 157 -5.51 11.49 -5.67
N THR A 158 -6.57 11.62 -4.88
CA THR A 158 -7.78 10.79 -4.99
C THR A 158 -8.79 11.32 -6.02
N HIS A 159 -8.59 12.53 -6.53
CA HIS A 159 -9.50 13.15 -7.49
C HIS A 159 -9.35 12.50 -8.86
N SER A 160 -10.47 12.17 -9.52
CA SER A 160 -10.46 11.48 -10.84
C SER A 160 -9.69 12.23 -11.94
N PHE A 161 -9.55 13.55 -11.78
CA PHE A 161 -8.82 14.43 -12.70
C PHE A 161 -7.31 14.53 -12.40
N TYR A 162 -6.83 13.94 -11.31
CA TYR A 162 -5.42 13.97 -10.90
C TYR A 162 -4.47 13.41 -11.96
N GLU A 163 -4.79 12.24 -12.53
CA GLU A 163 -3.98 11.64 -13.59
C GLU A 163 -3.90 12.53 -14.84
N ASN A 164 -4.97 13.28 -15.13
CA ASN A 164 -4.98 14.19 -16.27
C ASN A 164 -4.10 15.42 -16.03
N VAL A 165 -3.98 15.90 -14.79
CA VAL A 165 -3.06 16.98 -14.44
C VAL A 165 -1.60 16.50 -14.43
N THR A 166 -1.34 15.38 -13.75
CA THR A 166 0.03 14.88 -13.56
C THR A 166 0.65 14.25 -14.82
N SER A 167 -0.17 13.94 -15.83
CA SER A 167 0.29 13.56 -17.17
C SER A 167 0.72 14.74 -18.04
N HIS A 168 0.77 15.96 -17.51
CA HIS A 168 1.24 17.17 -18.20
C HIS A 168 2.21 17.95 -17.32
N PRO A 169 3.11 18.79 -17.89
CA PRO A 169 3.88 19.74 -17.10
C PRO A 169 2.93 20.66 -16.34
N PHE A 170 3.18 20.81 -15.04
CA PHE A 170 2.38 21.68 -14.18
C PHE A 170 3.25 22.51 -13.24
N GLU A 171 2.74 23.67 -12.82
CA GLU A 171 3.38 24.59 -11.91
C GLU A 171 2.35 25.27 -11.01
N PRO A 172 2.74 25.77 -9.83
CA PRO A 172 1.83 26.57 -9.00
C PRO A 172 1.45 27.88 -9.72
N PRO A 173 0.20 28.36 -9.58
CA PRO A 173 -0.25 29.57 -10.24
C PRO A 173 0.36 30.83 -9.61
N ASN A 174 0.30 31.93 -10.35
CA ASN A 174 0.63 33.26 -9.86
C ASN A 174 -0.58 33.86 -9.15
N GLU A 175 -0.39 34.27 -7.91
CA GLU A 175 -1.41 34.97 -7.13
C GLU A 175 -1.11 36.46 -7.03
N GLN A 176 -2.15 37.28 -7.21
CA GLN A 176 -2.09 38.69 -6.86
C GLN A 176 -3.05 38.96 -5.70
N CYS A 177 -2.57 39.67 -4.68
CA CYS A 177 -3.34 40.13 -3.54
C CYS A 177 -3.38 41.66 -3.54
N TYR A 178 -4.47 42.26 -3.99
CA TYR A 178 -4.65 43.72 -4.02
C TYR A 178 -5.31 44.20 -2.74
N ASN A 179 -4.50 44.62 -1.76
CA ASN A 179 -4.95 45.20 -0.47
C ASN A 179 -5.78 44.28 0.45
N GLU A 180 -6.04 43.04 0.04
CA GLU A 180 -6.73 42.00 0.81
C GLU A 180 -5.77 40.85 1.11
N ILE A 181 -6.07 40.10 2.16
CA ILE A 181 -5.25 38.97 2.63
C ILE A 181 -5.46 37.72 1.75
N CYS A 182 -6.62 37.65 1.08
CA CYS A 182 -6.96 36.60 0.15
C CYS A 182 -6.52 36.99 -1.28
N PRO A 183 -6.08 36.05 -2.12
CA PRO A 183 -5.83 36.33 -3.53
C PRO A 183 -7.11 36.84 -4.18
N ASN A 184 -6.99 37.93 -4.94
CA ASN A 184 -8.08 38.46 -5.75
C ASN A 184 -7.91 38.11 -7.23
N ILE A 185 -6.73 37.65 -7.64
CA ILE A 185 -6.48 37.08 -8.96
C ILE A 185 -5.59 35.84 -8.78
N VAL A 186 -5.99 34.74 -9.41
CA VAL A 186 -5.16 33.53 -9.59
C VAL A 186 -5.03 33.33 -11.09
N GLU A 187 -3.81 33.32 -11.61
CA GLU A 187 -3.55 33.27 -13.05
C GLU A 187 -2.36 32.37 -13.39
N CYS A 188 -2.38 31.82 -14.59
CA CYS A 188 -1.27 31.04 -15.12
C CYS A 188 -0.37 31.83 -16.04
N ALA A 189 0.89 31.38 -16.18
CA ALA A 189 1.75 31.85 -17.24
C ALA A 189 1.14 31.52 -18.62
N ALA A 190 1.47 32.32 -19.64
CA ALA A 190 0.96 32.10 -20.99
C ALA A 190 1.33 30.70 -21.50
N GLY A 191 0.34 29.94 -21.97
CA GLY A 191 0.51 28.56 -22.44
C GLY A 191 -0.01 27.50 -21.47
N TYR A 192 -0.24 27.86 -20.20
CA TYR A 192 -0.81 26.98 -19.20
C TYR A 192 -2.31 27.25 -19.02
N THR A 193 -3.06 26.19 -18.70
CA THR A 193 -4.47 26.25 -18.32
C THR A 193 -4.57 26.16 -16.80
N LEU A 194 -5.34 27.04 -16.18
CA LEU A 194 -5.57 27.00 -14.75
C LEU A 194 -6.59 25.92 -14.43
N VAL A 195 -6.21 24.96 -13.60
CA VAL A 195 -7.11 23.94 -13.06
C VAL A 195 -7.38 24.27 -11.60
N VAL A 196 -8.65 24.38 -11.24
CA VAL A 196 -9.10 24.61 -9.87
C VAL A 196 -9.87 23.38 -9.41
N PHE A 197 -9.44 22.80 -8.30
CA PHE A 197 -10.10 21.68 -7.65
C PHE A 197 -10.95 22.19 -6.49
N ASP A 198 -12.15 21.63 -6.40
CA ASP A 198 -12.88 21.45 -5.15
C ASP A 198 -12.69 20.00 -4.68
N THR A 199 -13.23 19.66 -3.51
CA THR A 199 -13.30 18.31 -2.94
C THR A 199 -13.90 17.25 -3.88
N THR A 200 -14.70 17.66 -4.86
CA THR A 200 -15.43 16.74 -5.75
C THR A 200 -15.30 17.01 -7.24
N ASP A 201 -14.91 18.22 -7.63
CA ASP A 201 -14.89 18.67 -9.02
C ASP A 201 -13.56 19.34 -9.38
N ALA A 202 -13.14 19.20 -10.64
CA ALA A 202 -12.04 19.98 -11.22
C ALA A 202 -12.56 20.84 -12.38
N ILE A 203 -12.23 22.12 -12.35
CA ILE A 203 -12.69 23.10 -13.34
C ILE A 203 -11.49 23.75 -14.02
N LEU A 204 -11.54 23.79 -15.36
CA LEU A 204 -10.50 24.37 -16.19
C LEU A 204 -10.88 25.82 -16.56
N TYR A 205 -9.93 26.72 -16.40
CA TYR A 205 -10.00 28.12 -16.80
C TYR A 205 -8.87 28.43 -17.77
N ASN A 206 -9.20 29.14 -18.86
CA ASN A 206 -8.25 29.38 -19.95
C ASN A 206 -7.11 30.36 -19.60
N ASP A 207 -7.29 31.22 -18.58
CA ASP A 207 -6.29 32.24 -18.23
C ASP A 207 -6.22 32.46 -16.71
N SER A 208 -7.28 33.01 -16.13
CA SER A 208 -7.32 33.43 -14.73
C SER A 208 -8.71 33.38 -14.12
N ILE A 209 -8.76 33.42 -12.79
CA ILE A 209 -9.97 33.62 -12.01
C ILE A 209 -9.81 34.80 -11.07
N THR A 210 -10.95 35.37 -10.67
CA THR A 210 -11.05 36.40 -9.62
C THR A 210 -11.83 35.79 -8.46
N PRO A 211 -11.16 35.05 -7.56
CA PRO A 211 -11.85 34.40 -6.46
C PRO A 211 -12.24 35.41 -5.39
N TYR A 212 -13.40 35.18 -4.78
CA TYR A 212 -13.92 35.95 -3.66
C TYR A 212 -14.20 35.00 -2.50
N CYS A 213 -13.50 35.19 -1.38
CA CYS A 213 -13.76 34.45 -0.15
C CYS A 213 -14.95 35.06 0.57
N PHE A 214 -15.96 34.23 0.88
CA PHE A 214 -17.07 34.60 1.77
C PHE A 214 -16.70 34.25 3.21
N PRO A 215 -16.33 35.23 4.06
CA PRO A 215 -15.81 34.94 5.40
C PRO A 215 -16.83 34.22 6.28
N ASP A 216 -18.12 34.53 6.12
CA ASP A 216 -19.21 33.96 6.92
C ASP A 216 -19.43 32.46 6.65
N THR A 217 -19.23 32.03 5.40
CA THR A 217 -19.43 30.62 5.00
C THR A 217 -18.13 29.86 4.85
N LYS A 218 -16.98 30.55 4.85
CA LYS A 218 -15.66 30.02 4.53
C LYS A 218 -15.60 29.32 3.16
N ARG A 219 -16.34 29.84 2.18
CA ARG A 219 -16.40 29.31 0.81
C ARG A 219 -15.82 30.30 -0.16
N TRP A 220 -15.23 29.80 -1.24
CA TRP A 220 -14.79 30.63 -2.35
C TRP A 220 -15.87 30.75 -3.39
N ARG A 221 -15.88 31.88 -4.11
CA ARG A 221 -16.60 32.02 -5.37
C ARG A 221 -15.70 32.55 -6.45
N ALA A 222 -15.60 31.81 -7.54
CA ALA A 222 -14.92 32.24 -8.76
C ALA A 222 -15.87 32.06 -9.95
N ASN A 223 -16.03 33.11 -10.76
CA ASN A 223 -16.84 33.07 -11.99
C ASN A 223 -18.28 32.50 -11.82
N SER A 224 -18.92 32.79 -10.69
CA SER A 224 -20.27 32.32 -10.29
C SER A 224 -20.36 30.85 -9.83
N ILE A 225 -19.23 30.19 -9.60
CA ILE A 225 -19.15 28.85 -9.03
C ILE A 225 -18.65 28.97 -7.60
N ASP A 226 -19.27 28.23 -6.68
CA ASP A 226 -18.88 28.18 -5.27
C ASP A 226 -18.01 26.95 -5.02
N PHE A 227 -16.92 27.12 -4.27
CA PHE A 227 -15.97 26.06 -3.90
C PHE A 227 -15.82 26.00 -2.38
N ASP A 228 -15.74 24.79 -1.82
CA ASP A 228 -15.45 24.60 -0.40
C ASP A 228 -13.98 24.85 -0.10
N THR A 229 -13.09 24.38 -0.97
CA THR A 229 -11.65 24.70 -0.97
C THR A 229 -11.24 25.26 -2.33
N LEU A 230 -10.20 26.09 -2.37
CA LEU A 230 -9.61 26.56 -3.63
C LEU A 230 -8.20 26.00 -3.76
N TYR A 231 -8.11 24.81 -4.34
CA TYR A 231 -6.83 24.23 -4.71
C TYR A 231 -6.57 24.49 -6.18
N SER A 232 -5.41 25.04 -6.54
CA SER A 232 -5.19 25.48 -7.92
C SER A 232 -3.81 25.18 -8.46
N VAL A 233 -3.74 24.87 -9.75
CA VAL A 233 -2.53 24.47 -10.46
C VAL A 233 -2.58 24.92 -11.91
N CYS A 234 -1.44 25.33 -12.46
CA CYS A 234 -1.29 25.63 -13.87
C CYS A 234 -0.81 24.39 -14.61
N VAL A 235 -1.50 24.00 -15.67
CA VAL A 235 -1.19 22.77 -16.44
C VAL A 235 -1.05 23.09 -17.92
N ASP A 236 0.07 22.72 -18.54
CA ASP A 236 0.27 22.85 -19.98
C ASP A 236 -0.32 21.65 -20.72
N PHE A 237 -1.62 21.69 -21.00
CA PHE A 237 -2.31 20.65 -21.78
C PHE A 237 -1.89 20.58 -23.26
N SER A 238 -1.08 21.54 -23.75
CA SER A 238 -0.52 21.46 -25.10
C SER A 238 0.67 20.51 -25.16
N ILE A 239 1.29 20.24 -24.00
CA ILE A 239 2.37 19.29 -23.82
C ILE A 239 1.83 18.12 -23.02
N VAL A 240 1.33 17.10 -23.71
CA VAL A 240 1.18 15.79 -23.08
C VAL A 240 2.59 15.35 -22.67
N TYR A 241 2.78 14.91 -21.42
CA TYR A 241 3.85 13.94 -21.16
C TYR A 241 3.47 12.68 -21.95
N THR A 242 3.69 12.71 -23.27
CA THR A 242 4.19 11.51 -23.91
C THR A 242 5.43 11.17 -23.09
N SER A 243 5.46 9.99 -22.48
CA SER A 243 6.60 9.48 -21.75
C SER A 243 7.76 9.21 -22.73
N THR A 244 8.15 10.22 -23.51
CA THR A 244 9.09 10.18 -24.61
C THR A 244 9.79 11.53 -24.70
N SER A 245 10.57 11.82 -23.66
CA SER A 245 11.95 12.22 -23.87
C SER A 245 12.82 11.61 -22.76
N GLU A 246 12.59 10.32 -22.49
CA GLU A 246 13.63 9.47 -21.96
C GLU A 246 14.77 9.54 -22.97
N ALA A 247 15.95 10.00 -22.55
CA ALA A 247 17.14 9.43 -23.17
C ALA A 247 16.91 7.91 -23.14
N PRO A 248 17.10 7.19 -24.26
CA PRO A 248 16.83 5.75 -24.30
C PRO A 248 17.46 5.13 -23.05
N PRO A 249 16.70 4.29 -22.31
CA PRO A 249 17.17 3.75 -21.04
C PRO A 249 18.58 3.22 -21.25
N VAL A 250 19.52 3.69 -20.43
CA VAL A 250 20.92 3.35 -20.62
C VAL A 250 21.05 1.84 -20.47
N THR A 251 21.30 1.16 -21.58
CA THR A 251 21.49 -0.29 -21.60
C THR A 251 22.94 -0.62 -21.35
N VAL A 252 23.17 -1.65 -20.54
CA VAL A 252 24.52 -2.20 -20.32
C VAL A 252 25.02 -2.87 -21.60
N ASP A 253 26.31 -2.74 -21.91
CA ASP A 253 26.93 -3.52 -22.98
C ASP A 253 26.98 -4.99 -22.56
N MET A 254 26.25 -5.83 -23.28
CA MET A 254 26.11 -7.25 -22.98
C MET A 254 27.31 -8.10 -23.43
N ASN A 255 28.33 -7.52 -24.08
CA ASN A 255 29.56 -8.20 -24.50
C ASN A 255 29.34 -9.59 -25.15
N ARG A 256 28.38 -9.66 -26.08
CA ARG A 256 27.94 -10.89 -26.80
C ARG A 256 27.12 -11.88 -25.99
N CYS A 257 26.79 -11.58 -24.74
CA CYS A 257 25.81 -12.34 -24.00
C CYS A 257 24.44 -12.30 -24.70
N GLU A 258 23.80 -13.46 -24.85
CA GLU A 258 22.51 -13.60 -25.54
C GLU A 258 21.30 -13.33 -24.63
N CYS A 259 21.50 -13.20 -23.32
CA CYS A 259 20.43 -12.82 -22.41
C CYS A 259 19.87 -11.41 -22.71
N PRO A 260 18.61 -11.13 -22.33
CA PRO A 260 18.02 -9.81 -22.49
C PRO A 260 18.89 -8.71 -21.89
N PRO A 261 18.94 -7.50 -22.49
CA PRO A 261 19.81 -6.45 -22.01
C PRO A 261 19.41 -5.98 -20.60
N ILE A 262 20.40 -5.84 -19.72
CA ILE A 262 20.21 -5.23 -18.39
C ILE A 262 20.05 -3.72 -18.57
N ARG A 263 19.03 -3.15 -17.93
CA ARG A 263 18.76 -1.70 -17.95
C ARG A 263 19.32 -1.04 -16.71
N LEU A 264 19.61 0.25 -16.80
CA LEU A 264 19.83 1.10 -15.63
C LEU A 264 18.55 1.93 -15.42
N ILE A 265 18.07 2.02 -14.19
CA ILE A 265 16.86 2.76 -13.83
C ILE A 265 17.20 3.97 -12.98
N ASP A 266 16.55 5.09 -13.27
CA ASP A 266 16.64 6.31 -12.49
C ASP A 266 15.44 6.47 -11.54
N GLN A 267 15.39 7.57 -10.81
CA GLN A 267 14.36 7.83 -9.82
C GLN A 267 12.95 7.87 -10.43
N ALA A 268 12.78 8.48 -11.61
CA ALA A 268 11.50 8.55 -12.33
C ALA A 268 11.09 7.18 -12.92
N GLY A 269 12.07 6.35 -13.31
CA GLY A 269 11.82 4.96 -13.64
C GLY A 269 11.26 4.18 -12.45
N ILE A 270 11.85 4.34 -11.27
CA ILE A 270 11.40 3.66 -10.04
C ILE A 270 9.99 4.08 -9.64
N GLU A 271 9.68 5.38 -9.73
CA GLU A 271 8.33 5.92 -9.44
C GLU A 271 7.23 5.27 -10.29
N ARG A 272 7.55 4.89 -11.54
CA ARG A 272 6.60 4.24 -12.47
C ARG A 272 6.40 2.75 -12.20
N LEU A 273 7.22 2.12 -11.35
CA LEU A 273 7.06 0.72 -10.98
C LEU A 273 6.15 0.62 -9.76
N GLU A 274 4.90 0.18 -9.92
CA GLU A 274 3.88 0.10 -8.85
C GLU A 274 4.44 -0.50 -7.54
N ALA A 275 5.11 -1.66 -7.62
CA ALA A 275 5.65 -2.36 -6.46
C ALA A 275 6.92 -1.74 -5.84
N SER A 276 7.52 -0.74 -6.50
CA SER A 276 8.76 -0.07 -6.05
C SER A 276 8.63 1.44 -5.92
N ALA A 277 7.46 2.01 -6.24
CA ALA A 277 7.26 3.46 -6.34
C ALA A 277 7.59 4.19 -5.04
N TYR A 278 7.38 3.54 -3.89
CA TYR A 278 7.73 4.08 -2.58
C TYR A 278 9.23 4.42 -2.44
N LEU A 279 10.10 3.76 -3.20
CA LEU A 279 11.55 4.01 -3.20
C LEU A 279 11.95 5.22 -4.04
N SER A 280 11.04 5.84 -4.78
CA SER A 280 11.31 7.02 -5.60
C SER A 280 11.72 8.24 -4.77
N HIS A 281 11.49 8.25 -3.45
CA HIS A 281 11.96 9.33 -2.57
C HIS A 281 13.48 9.26 -2.30
N ARG A 282 14.14 8.16 -2.64
CA ARG A 282 15.58 8.00 -2.41
C ARG A 282 16.42 8.53 -3.57
N ALA A 283 17.53 9.17 -3.22
CA ALA A 283 18.56 9.52 -4.19
C ALA A 283 19.06 8.24 -4.90
N THR A 284 18.89 8.24 -6.22
CA THR A 284 19.12 7.07 -7.07
C THR A 284 20.28 7.34 -8.03
N PHE A 285 21.20 6.38 -8.15
CA PHE A 285 22.41 6.49 -8.96
C PHE A 285 22.58 5.27 -9.85
N ALA A 286 23.10 5.48 -11.06
CA ALA A 286 23.40 4.39 -11.99
C ALA A 286 24.71 3.66 -11.59
N PRO A 287 24.71 2.33 -11.39
CA PRO A 287 25.93 1.57 -11.17
C PRO A 287 26.77 1.42 -12.46
N ASN A 288 28.07 1.16 -12.31
CA ASN A 288 28.89 0.67 -13.42
C ASN A 288 28.76 -0.86 -13.50
N VAL A 289 28.06 -1.34 -14.53
CA VAL A 289 27.76 -2.77 -14.72
C VAL A 289 28.62 -3.30 -15.85
N ILE A 290 29.24 -4.45 -15.61
CA ILE A 290 30.12 -5.15 -16.55
C ILE A 290 29.52 -6.54 -16.76
N VAL A 291 29.27 -6.88 -18.02
CA VAL A 291 28.89 -8.24 -18.44
C VAL A 291 30.05 -8.78 -19.27
N ASP A 292 30.58 -9.94 -18.89
CA ASP A 292 31.65 -10.58 -19.67
C ASP A 292 31.10 -11.48 -20.79
N ASP A 293 31.99 -12.14 -21.53
CA ASP A 293 31.64 -13.04 -22.63
C ASP A 293 31.11 -14.40 -22.15
N GLU A 294 31.16 -14.66 -20.84
CA GLU A 294 30.59 -15.82 -20.16
C GLU A 294 29.20 -15.49 -19.56
N CYS A 295 28.68 -14.28 -19.86
CA CYS A 295 27.43 -13.75 -19.32
C CYS A 295 27.42 -13.55 -17.80
N GLU A 296 28.59 -13.49 -17.15
CA GLU A 296 28.66 -13.17 -15.73
C GLU A 296 28.53 -11.65 -15.53
N VAL A 297 27.69 -11.26 -14.58
CA VAL A 297 27.44 -9.87 -14.23
C VAL A 297 28.32 -9.48 -13.06
N SER A 298 29.06 -8.40 -13.21
CA SER A 298 29.75 -7.74 -12.10
C SER A 298 29.40 -6.26 -12.04
N VAL A 299 29.37 -5.73 -10.81
CA VAL A 299 29.03 -4.33 -10.54
C VAL A 299 30.20 -3.68 -9.82
N ASP A 300 30.76 -2.64 -10.43
CA ASP A 300 31.84 -1.84 -9.89
C ASP A 300 31.30 -0.54 -9.28
N VAL A 301 31.55 -0.37 -7.98
CA VAL A 301 31.15 0.82 -7.22
C VAL A 301 32.35 1.57 -6.66
N SER A 302 33.56 1.27 -7.14
CA SER A 302 34.82 1.84 -6.63
C SER A 302 34.93 3.35 -6.83
N SER A 303 34.29 3.89 -7.88
CA SER A 303 34.25 5.32 -8.19
C SER A 303 33.13 6.09 -7.48
N MET A 304 32.25 5.40 -6.75
CA MET A 304 31.07 6.02 -6.15
C MET A 304 31.43 6.80 -4.88
N GLN A 305 30.99 8.06 -4.83
CA GLN A 305 31.23 8.96 -3.70
C GLN A 305 30.29 8.71 -2.52
N ILE A 306 29.10 8.14 -2.78
CA ILE A 306 28.14 7.76 -1.74
C ILE A 306 28.71 6.65 -0.86
N THR A 307 28.55 6.78 0.46
CA THR A 307 29.13 5.84 1.45
C THR A 307 28.15 4.85 2.04
N ASP A 308 26.86 5.14 1.91
CA ASP A 308 25.80 4.37 2.54
C ASP A 308 24.66 4.19 1.52
N PHE A 309 24.57 2.99 0.94
CA PHE A 309 23.60 2.69 -0.12
C PHE A 309 23.32 1.19 -0.26
N PHE A 310 22.31 0.88 -1.06
CA PHE A 310 21.98 -0.45 -1.56
C PHE A 310 22.25 -0.56 -3.06
N PHE A 311 22.66 -1.74 -3.51
CA PHE A 311 22.47 -2.16 -4.89
C PHE A 311 21.18 -2.96 -4.99
N MET A 312 20.31 -2.55 -5.92
CA MET A 312 18.95 -3.05 -6.03
C MET A 312 18.64 -3.50 -7.46
N ILE A 313 17.78 -4.52 -7.56
CA ILE A 313 17.27 -5.05 -8.83
C ILE A 313 15.76 -4.77 -8.89
N PHE A 314 15.35 -4.03 -9.91
CA PHE A 314 13.96 -3.61 -10.16
C PHE A 314 13.34 -4.40 -11.31
N ARG A 315 12.03 -4.63 -11.22
CA ARG A 315 11.20 -5.43 -12.15
C ARG A 315 9.78 -4.87 -12.18
N SER A 316 9.06 -5.02 -13.29
CA SER A 316 7.73 -4.41 -13.47
C SER A 316 6.62 -5.05 -12.63
N GLU A 317 6.71 -6.35 -12.35
CA GLU A 317 5.64 -7.11 -11.69
C GLU A 317 6.06 -7.77 -10.37
N ALA A 318 7.15 -7.28 -9.77
CA ALA A 318 7.64 -7.83 -8.52
C ALA A 318 8.32 -6.74 -7.67
N PRO A 319 8.28 -6.90 -6.34
CA PRO A 319 9.01 -6.04 -5.42
C PRO A 319 10.49 -5.96 -5.78
N PRO A 320 11.12 -4.81 -5.47
CA PRO A 320 12.52 -4.62 -5.73
C PRO A 320 13.33 -5.55 -4.82
N ILE A 321 14.40 -6.11 -5.37
CA ILE A 321 15.29 -6.97 -4.61
C ILE A 321 16.43 -6.11 -4.08
N PHE A 322 16.55 -6.04 -2.76
CA PHE A 322 17.73 -5.51 -2.11
C PHE A 322 18.83 -6.57 -2.20
N ASN A 323 19.76 -6.41 -3.14
CA ASN A 323 20.70 -7.48 -3.45
C ASN A 323 22.00 -7.38 -2.66
N ARG A 324 22.49 -6.16 -2.40
CA ARG A 324 23.70 -5.93 -1.60
C ARG A 324 23.69 -4.60 -0.86
N ARG A 325 24.18 -4.59 0.37
CA ARG A 325 24.38 -3.40 1.20
C ARG A 325 25.82 -2.90 1.16
N PHE A 326 26.00 -1.58 1.08
CA PHE A 326 27.29 -0.90 1.19
C PHE A 326 27.26 0.15 2.30
N SER A 327 27.95 -0.14 3.41
CA SER A 327 28.16 0.84 4.49
C SER A 327 29.49 1.59 4.31
N SER A 328 29.73 2.56 5.18
CA SER A 328 31.00 3.30 5.21
C SER A 328 32.22 2.41 5.47
N LEU A 329 32.01 1.19 6.00
CA LEU A 329 33.04 0.19 6.28
C LEU A 329 33.23 -0.82 5.14
N THR A 330 32.30 -0.88 4.18
CA THR A 330 32.37 -1.85 3.08
C THR A 330 33.48 -1.48 2.10
N ASN A 331 34.35 -2.44 1.74
CA ASN A 331 35.35 -2.24 0.70
C ASN A 331 34.68 -2.16 -0.68
N LYS A 332 34.70 -0.97 -1.29
CA LYS A 332 34.14 -0.71 -2.63
C LYS A 332 35.13 -0.94 -3.76
N SER A 333 36.39 -1.25 -3.46
CA SER A 333 37.47 -1.34 -4.46
C SER A 333 37.41 -2.62 -5.30
N VAL A 334 36.52 -3.56 -4.93
CA VAL A 334 36.39 -4.86 -5.59
C VAL A 334 34.99 -4.93 -6.17
N PRO A 335 34.85 -5.11 -7.50
CA PRO A 335 33.56 -5.39 -8.12
C PRO A 335 32.92 -6.64 -7.51
N PHE A 336 31.59 -6.71 -7.55
CA PHE A 336 30.87 -7.86 -7.01
C PHE A 336 29.86 -8.42 -7.99
N THR A 337 29.55 -9.71 -7.84
CA THR A 337 28.49 -10.40 -8.58
C THR A 337 27.17 -10.29 -7.82
N PRO A 338 26.08 -9.81 -8.44
CA PRO A 338 24.75 -9.85 -7.83
C PRO A 338 24.37 -11.27 -7.39
N TYR A 339 23.96 -11.45 -6.14
CA TYR A 339 23.68 -12.77 -5.61
C TYR A 339 22.35 -13.33 -6.13
N GLY A 340 22.37 -14.56 -6.63
CA GLY A 340 21.19 -15.28 -7.13
C GLY A 340 20.82 -14.98 -8.58
N LEU A 341 21.47 -14.02 -9.25
CA LEU A 341 21.23 -13.69 -10.65
C LEU A 341 22.16 -14.49 -11.57
N SER A 342 21.61 -15.14 -12.59
CA SER A 342 22.40 -15.86 -13.61
C SER A 342 21.73 -15.79 -14.98
N CYS A 343 22.53 -15.73 -16.05
CA CYS A 343 22.06 -15.92 -17.41
C CYS A 343 22.09 -17.41 -17.75
N VAL A 344 20.96 -17.99 -18.15
CA VAL A 344 20.88 -19.40 -18.50
C VAL A 344 20.16 -19.62 -19.83
N GLN A 345 20.55 -20.68 -20.53
CA GLN A 345 19.83 -21.16 -21.70
C GLN A 345 18.75 -22.15 -21.27
N ASP A 346 17.49 -21.81 -21.50
CA ASP A 346 16.33 -22.67 -21.25
C ASP A 346 15.61 -22.96 -22.56
N GLY A 347 15.68 -24.22 -23.01
CA GLY A 347 15.25 -24.59 -24.35
C GLY A 347 16.10 -23.90 -25.43
N SER A 348 15.47 -23.02 -26.22
CA SER A 348 16.13 -22.25 -27.30
C SER A 348 16.38 -20.79 -26.95
N GLU A 349 15.97 -20.33 -25.77
CA GLU A 349 16.05 -18.93 -25.38
C GLU A 349 17.03 -18.75 -24.22
N TRP A 350 17.79 -17.66 -24.28
CA TRP A 350 18.60 -17.20 -23.15
C TRP A 350 17.77 -16.24 -22.32
N GLN A 351 17.79 -16.42 -21.00
CA GLN A 351 17.00 -15.62 -20.08
C GLN A 351 17.76 -15.38 -18.78
N TRP A 352 17.47 -14.25 -18.14
CA TRP A 352 17.88 -14.04 -16.76
C TRP A 352 17.05 -14.91 -15.85
N GLN A 353 17.71 -15.53 -14.88
CA GLN A 353 17.05 -16.19 -13.78
C GLN A 353 17.53 -15.60 -12.45
N TYR A 354 16.59 -15.39 -11.54
CA TYR A 354 16.85 -15.02 -10.16
C TYR A 354 16.44 -16.18 -9.25
N PHE A 355 17.41 -16.80 -8.58
CA PHE A 355 17.21 -18.05 -7.86
C PHE A 355 16.41 -19.08 -8.68
N GLY A 356 16.80 -19.30 -9.93
CA GLY A 356 16.20 -20.29 -10.84
C GLY A 356 14.88 -19.88 -11.50
N GLY A 357 14.20 -18.84 -11.03
CA GLY A 357 12.99 -18.32 -11.66
C GLY A 357 13.28 -17.27 -12.72
N LYS A 358 12.54 -17.28 -13.83
CA LYS A 358 12.71 -16.35 -14.96
C LYS A 358 12.50 -14.89 -14.54
N VAL A 359 13.32 -13.99 -15.07
CA VAL A 359 13.18 -12.54 -14.95
C VAL A 359 13.04 -11.94 -16.35
N ASP A 360 11.85 -11.44 -16.66
CA ASP A 360 11.52 -10.89 -17.99
C ASP A 360 12.12 -9.50 -18.22
N ASP A 361 12.17 -8.68 -17.17
CA ASP A 361 12.78 -7.35 -17.17
C ASP A 361 13.67 -7.18 -15.94
N CYS A 362 14.85 -6.59 -16.14
CA CYS A 362 15.83 -6.41 -15.08
C CYS A 362 16.46 -5.04 -15.22
N ALA A 363 16.28 -4.21 -14.18
CA ALA A 363 16.91 -2.92 -14.12
C ALA A 363 17.69 -2.73 -12.81
N PHE A 364 18.87 -2.12 -12.91
CA PHE A 364 19.75 -1.91 -11.76
C PHE A 364 19.81 -0.44 -11.36
N ALA A 365 19.85 -0.21 -10.05
CA ALA A 365 20.21 1.09 -9.49
C ALA A 365 20.95 0.93 -8.16
N LEU A 366 21.64 2.01 -7.77
CA LEU A 366 22.13 2.22 -6.43
C LEU A 366 21.19 3.21 -5.74
N GLN A 367 20.70 2.88 -4.55
CA GLN A 367 19.87 3.80 -3.77
C GLN A 367 20.54 4.15 -2.46
N GLN A 368 20.73 5.45 -2.24
CA GLN A 368 21.21 5.95 -0.97
C GLN A 368 20.18 5.67 0.13
N THR A 369 20.67 5.26 1.29
CA THR A 369 19.82 5.01 2.45
C THR A 369 19.21 6.32 2.96
N ASP A 370 17.93 6.25 3.34
CA ASP A 370 17.21 7.34 3.98
C ASP A 370 16.99 6.98 5.47
N CYS A 371 17.62 7.74 6.37
CA CYS A 371 17.66 7.46 7.79
C CYS A 371 16.98 8.54 8.66
N GLY A 372 16.44 9.59 8.05
CA GLY A 372 16.20 10.86 8.75
C GLY A 372 14.87 10.96 9.48
N GLU A 373 13.85 10.22 9.05
CA GLU A 373 12.47 10.63 9.29
C GLU A 373 11.60 9.59 9.99
N CYS A 374 11.95 8.29 9.93
CA CYS A 374 11.08 7.28 10.51
C CYS A 374 11.13 7.25 12.03
N SER A 375 9.95 7.11 12.63
CA SER A 375 9.78 6.87 14.05
C SER A 375 10.45 5.56 14.48
N ALA A 376 10.84 5.46 15.74
CA ALA A 376 11.35 4.20 16.26
C ALA A 376 10.23 3.15 16.28
N ILE A 377 10.50 1.96 15.76
CA ILE A 377 9.50 0.88 15.79
C ILE A 377 9.24 0.47 17.23
N SER A 378 7.95 0.43 17.60
CA SER A 378 7.54 0.06 18.93
C SER A 378 7.81 -1.42 19.23
N THR A 379 8.06 -1.76 20.49
CA THR A 379 8.24 -3.15 20.92
C THR A 379 7.31 -3.49 22.09
N THR A 380 6.86 -4.74 22.13
CA THR A 380 6.09 -5.28 23.25
C THR A 380 6.62 -6.66 23.64
N SER A 381 6.19 -7.17 24.80
CA SER A 381 6.36 -8.58 25.19
C SER A 381 7.80 -9.11 25.09
N GLY A 382 8.77 -8.38 25.65
CA GLY A 382 10.16 -8.86 25.76
C GLY A 382 10.97 -8.82 24.46
N ALA A 383 10.54 -8.08 23.44
CA ALA A 383 11.37 -7.79 22.26
C ALA A 383 12.17 -6.49 22.44
N ILE A 384 13.44 -6.51 22.04
CA ILE A 384 14.30 -5.34 21.87
C ILE A 384 14.60 -5.18 20.39
N VAL A 385 14.35 -3.99 19.85
CA VAL A 385 14.78 -3.60 18.51
C VAL A 385 15.96 -2.63 18.66
N SER A 386 17.04 -2.92 17.95
CA SER A 386 18.23 -2.08 17.94
C SER A 386 18.77 -1.94 16.52
N GLN A 387 19.38 -0.80 16.22
CA GLN A 387 20.06 -0.60 14.95
C GLN A 387 21.40 -1.33 14.95
N GLN A 388 21.67 -2.14 13.94
CA GLN A 388 22.94 -2.86 13.82
C GLN A 388 24.01 -1.90 13.28
N ASN A 389 25.15 -1.80 13.98
CA ASN A 389 26.29 -0.97 13.57
C ASN A 389 25.96 0.51 13.30
N GLY A 390 24.90 1.05 13.92
CA GLY A 390 24.43 2.43 13.69
C GLY A 390 23.78 2.65 12.32
N GLN A 391 23.45 1.57 11.60
CA GLN A 391 22.69 1.63 10.36
C GLN A 391 21.21 1.72 10.69
N CYS A 392 20.52 2.70 10.12
CA CYS A 392 19.10 2.93 10.42
C CYS A 392 18.19 1.86 9.79
N ASP A 393 18.65 1.23 8.73
CA ASP A 393 17.95 0.35 7.81
C ASP A 393 18.30 -1.14 8.02
N VAL A 394 18.98 -1.44 9.14
CA VAL A 394 19.28 -2.80 9.56
C VAL A 394 18.90 -2.94 11.03
N LEU A 395 17.82 -3.68 11.29
CA LEU A 395 17.32 -3.85 12.64
C LEU A 395 17.71 -5.22 13.16
N ASN A 396 18.37 -5.22 14.33
CA ASN A 396 18.52 -6.42 15.14
C ASN A 396 17.36 -6.49 16.13
N VAL A 397 16.55 -7.53 16.01
CA VAL A 397 15.41 -7.82 16.89
C VAL A 397 15.77 -9.01 17.77
N GLN A 398 15.71 -8.83 19.09
CA GLN A 398 16.10 -9.84 20.08
C GLN A 398 15.02 -10.07 21.13
N CYS A 399 14.79 -11.33 21.49
CA CYS A 399 13.95 -11.74 22.62
C CYS A 399 14.74 -11.76 23.93
N THR A 400 14.24 -11.06 24.96
CA THR A 400 14.84 -11.02 26.29
C THR A 400 14.32 -12.08 27.24
N ASP A 401 13.08 -12.53 27.03
CA ASP A 401 12.31 -13.28 28.04
C ASP A 401 12.19 -14.78 27.71
N GLY A 402 13.02 -15.29 26.79
CA GLY A 402 13.11 -16.72 26.48
C GLY A 402 12.16 -17.26 25.40
N GLY A 403 11.33 -16.40 24.79
CA GLY A 403 10.55 -16.77 23.61
C GLY A 403 11.43 -17.12 22.41
N ASP A 404 11.03 -18.13 21.64
CA ASP A 404 11.80 -18.68 20.52
C ASP A 404 11.33 -18.18 19.14
N THR A 405 10.26 -17.38 19.12
CA THR A 405 9.67 -16.85 17.88
C THR A 405 9.52 -15.34 17.96
N LEU A 406 10.07 -14.66 16.95
CA LEU A 406 9.91 -13.23 16.71
C LEU A 406 8.76 -13.01 15.74
N TYR A 407 7.88 -12.08 16.07
CA TYR A 407 6.83 -11.62 15.18
C TYR A 407 6.73 -10.09 15.19
N TYR A 408 6.14 -9.56 14.13
CA TYR A 408 5.65 -8.20 14.12
C TYR A 408 4.12 -8.24 14.11
N SER A 409 3.49 -7.34 14.84
CA SER A 409 2.04 -7.24 14.92
C SER A 409 1.60 -5.88 14.41
N GLU A 410 0.66 -5.93 13.47
CA GLU A 410 -0.20 -4.81 13.10
C GLU A 410 -1.51 -4.97 13.89
N THR A 411 -2.33 -3.92 13.97
CA THR A 411 -3.49 -3.73 14.88
C THR A 411 -4.38 -4.97 15.13
N HIS A 412 -4.44 -5.93 14.20
CA HIS A 412 -5.21 -7.18 14.35
C HIS A 412 -4.48 -8.46 13.92
N ASN A 413 -3.25 -8.37 13.39
CA ASN A 413 -2.55 -9.51 12.79
C ASN A 413 -1.12 -9.59 13.30
N SER A 414 -0.70 -10.80 13.72
CA SER A 414 0.68 -11.10 14.05
C SER A 414 1.32 -11.95 12.96
N PHE A 415 2.55 -11.59 12.61
CA PHE A 415 3.27 -12.14 11.47
C PHE A 415 4.65 -12.61 11.89
N VAL A 416 4.98 -13.86 11.58
CA VAL A 416 6.25 -14.44 12.01
C VAL A 416 7.40 -13.83 11.21
N LEU A 417 8.31 -13.17 11.93
CA LEU A 417 9.54 -12.62 11.39
C LEU A 417 10.64 -13.70 11.34
N SER A 418 10.81 -14.44 12.43
CA SER A 418 11.87 -15.46 12.56
C SER A 418 11.56 -16.46 13.67
N HIS A 419 12.02 -17.71 13.50
CA HIS A 419 11.96 -18.77 14.51
C HIS A 419 13.27 -18.83 15.33
N SER A 420 13.76 -17.67 15.73
CA SER A 420 14.99 -17.48 16.48
C SER A 420 14.77 -16.42 17.57
N GLN A 421 15.52 -16.53 18.66
CA GLN A 421 15.56 -15.50 19.70
C GLN A 421 16.20 -14.19 19.22
N GLU A 422 16.90 -14.24 18.09
CA GLU A 422 17.54 -13.09 17.47
C GLU A 422 17.35 -13.17 15.95
N ALA A 423 16.95 -12.06 15.35
CA ALA A 423 16.86 -11.94 13.90
C ALA A 423 17.41 -10.58 13.47
N VAL A 424 18.25 -10.61 12.44
CA VAL A 424 18.61 -9.42 11.70
C VAL A 424 17.62 -9.28 10.55
N THR A 425 16.83 -8.20 10.56
CA THR A 425 16.02 -7.81 9.42
C THR A 425 16.76 -6.77 8.61
N ASN A 426 17.29 -7.22 7.47
CA ASN A 426 17.93 -6.38 6.46
C ASN A 426 16.90 -5.83 5.45
N GLU A 427 15.68 -6.35 5.47
CA GLU A 427 14.60 -5.97 4.54
C GLU A 427 13.72 -4.83 5.07
N ALA A 428 13.93 -4.41 6.33
CA ALA A 428 13.25 -3.28 6.93
C ALA A 428 13.95 -1.98 6.50
N THR A 429 13.23 -1.08 5.84
CA THR A 429 13.83 0.13 5.28
C THR A 429 12.93 1.34 5.50
N CYS A 430 13.53 2.45 5.93
CA CYS A 430 12.85 3.72 6.16
C CYS A 430 12.81 4.55 4.87
N VAL A 431 11.64 5.01 4.43
CA VAL A 431 11.51 5.85 3.24
C VAL A 431 10.45 6.91 3.46
N GLY A 432 10.84 8.19 3.42
CA GLY A 432 9.90 9.31 3.56
C GLY A 432 9.07 9.24 4.85
N GLY A 433 9.72 8.95 5.98
CA GLY A 433 9.07 8.84 7.30
C GLY A 433 8.35 7.53 7.59
N ALA A 434 8.17 6.65 6.60
CA ALA A 434 7.46 5.37 6.76
C ALA A 434 8.38 4.15 6.71
N TRP A 435 8.05 3.12 7.48
CA TRP A 435 8.75 1.83 7.46
C TRP A 435 8.17 0.89 6.42
N TYR A 436 9.06 0.25 5.67
CA TYR A 436 8.71 -0.82 4.74
C TYR A 436 9.45 -2.10 5.10
N LEU A 437 8.80 -3.26 5.02
CA LEU A 437 9.42 -4.58 5.18
C LEU A 437 9.25 -5.37 3.88
N ASN A 438 10.33 -5.54 3.12
CA ASN A 438 10.31 -6.23 1.82
C ASN A 438 9.20 -5.71 0.87
N GLY A 439 9.05 -4.39 0.79
CA GLY A 439 8.04 -3.71 -0.03
C GLY A 439 6.67 -3.50 0.62
N ILE A 440 6.43 -4.05 1.81
CA ILE A 440 5.16 -3.88 2.55
C ILE A 440 5.27 -2.63 3.42
N LEU A 441 4.39 -1.65 3.22
CA LEU A 441 4.23 -0.52 4.13
C LEU A 441 3.76 -1.04 5.51
N LEU A 442 4.52 -0.74 6.55
CA LEU A 442 4.15 -1.06 7.93
C LEU A 442 3.30 0.07 8.52
N ASN A 443 2.28 -0.28 9.29
CA ASN A 443 1.48 0.70 10.03
C ASN A 443 2.32 1.42 11.10
N ASP A 444 1.92 2.64 11.45
CA ASP A 444 2.56 3.42 12.52
C ASP A 444 2.52 2.73 13.90
N ASP A 445 1.55 1.83 14.10
CA ASP A 445 1.36 1.06 15.34
C ASP A 445 2.06 -0.31 15.32
N VAL A 446 2.91 -0.58 14.32
CA VAL A 446 3.60 -1.87 14.22
C VAL A 446 4.45 -2.12 15.48
N THR A 447 4.28 -3.31 16.06
CA THR A 447 5.01 -3.73 17.25
C THR A 447 5.83 -4.98 16.96
N PHE A 448 7.10 -5.01 17.35
CA PHE A 448 7.82 -6.28 17.44
C PHE A 448 7.60 -6.93 18.80
N ALA A 449 7.43 -8.25 18.81
CA ALA A 449 7.17 -9.01 20.01
C ALA A 449 7.73 -10.44 19.95
N CYS A 450 7.88 -11.03 21.13
CA CYS A 450 8.33 -12.40 21.32
C CYS A 450 7.20 -13.26 21.88
N SER A 451 7.13 -14.52 21.45
CA SER A 451 6.20 -15.50 22.00
C SER A 451 6.83 -16.89 21.97
N ASP A 452 6.38 -17.73 22.90
CA ASP A 452 6.61 -19.17 22.80
C ASP A 452 5.80 -19.70 21.62
N TYR A 453 6.50 -20.35 20.69
CA TYR A 453 5.96 -20.92 19.46
C TYR A 453 4.60 -21.65 19.62
N ILE A 454 4.44 -22.41 20.71
CA ILE A 454 3.25 -23.23 20.99
C ILE A 454 1.98 -22.38 21.19
N ASN A 455 2.10 -21.15 21.71
CA ASN A 455 0.94 -20.31 21.99
C ASN A 455 0.37 -19.65 20.72
N LEU A 456 1.20 -19.42 19.70
CA LEU A 456 0.76 -18.83 18.43
C LEU A 456 0.04 -19.86 17.54
N VAL A 457 0.56 -21.09 17.51
CA VAL A 457 -0.04 -22.23 16.76
C VAL A 457 -1.34 -22.73 17.42
N ALA A 458 -1.53 -22.49 18.72
CA ALA A 458 -2.82 -22.73 19.36
C ALA A 458 -3.88 -21.68 18.98
N ALA A 459 -3.46 -20.49 18.56
CA ALA A 459 -4.33 -19.40 18.11
C ALA A 459 -4.57 -19.40 16.59
N THR A 460 -3.63 -19.95 15.80
CA THR A 460 -3.69 -20.05 14.34
C THR A 460 -3.61 -21.52 13.95
N THR A 461 -4.63 -22.08 13.28
CA THR A 461 -4.82 -23.53 12.98
C THR A 461 -3.76 -24.16 12.05
N MET A 462 -2.56 -23.59 11.96
CA MET A 462 -1.48 -24.02 11.09
C MET A 462 -0.78 -25.27 11.66
N THR A 463 -0.98 -26.42 11.02
CA THR A 463 -0.25 -27.64 11.38
C THR A 463 1.17 -27.56 10.83
N TYR A 464 2.10 -27.24 11.72
CA TYR A 464 3.51 -27.09 11.36
C TYR A 464 4.25 -28.42 11.39
N VAL A 465 4.86 -28.78 10.26
CA VAL A 465 5.83 -29.87 10.16
C VAL A 465 7.19 -29.20 10.30
N GLY A 466 7.93 -29.55 11.37
CA GLY A 466 9.11 -28.84 11.88
C GLY A 466 10.02 -28.17 10.86
N SER A 467 10.60 -27.02 11.26
CA SER A 467 11.39 -26.08 10.46
C SER A 467 12.66 -26.72 9.89
N ALA A 468 12.51 -27.60 8.92
CA ALA A 468 13.64 -28.09 8.19
C ALA A 468 14.14 -26.92 7.31
N CYS A 469 15.34 -26.43 7.64
CA CYS A 469 16.14 -25.43 6.89
C CYS A 469 15.84 -23.95 7.11
N GLY A 470 15.09 -23.59 8.15
CA GLY A 470 14.97 -22.20 8.62
C GLY A 470 14.03 -21.29 7.82
N CYS A 471 13.50 -21.72 6.67
CA CYS A 471 12.40 -21.01 6.03
C CYS A 471 11.09 -21.14 6.83
N PRO A 472 10.24 -20.10 6.83
CA PRO A 472 8.85 -20.22 7.27
C PRO A 472 8.11 -21.33 6.52
N GLN A 473 7.09 -21.93 7.11
CA GLN A 473 6.24 -22.86 6.34
C GLN A 473 5.39 -22.09 5.33
N ILE A 474 5.15 -22.67 4.14
CA ILE A 474 4.17 -22.12 3.21
C ILE A 474 2.76 -22.48 3.71
N THR A 475 1.96 -21.46 4.04
CA THR A 475 0.63 -21.62 4.65
C THR A 475 -0.40 -22.10 3.63
N ASP A 476 -1.18 -23.14 3.96
CA ASP A 476 -2.37 -23.53 3.17
C ASP A 476 -3.58 -22.72 3.66
N LEU A 477 -4.17 -21.89 2.78
CA LEU A 477 -5.27 -20.99 3.13
C LEU A 477 -6.65 -21.68 3.16
N TYR A 478 -6.73 -22.98 2.88
CA TYR A 478 -8.01 -23.72 2.83
C TYR A 478 -8.85 -23.61 4.12
N ASP A 479 -8.22 -23.62 5.29
CA ASP A 479 -8.93 -23.63 6.59
C ASP A 479 -9.15 -22.22 7.17
N ILE A 480 -8.72 -21.17 6.46
CA ILE A 480 -8.65 -19.82 7.04
C ILE A 480 -9.09 -18.75 6.04
N ARG A 481 -10.38 -18.78 5.65
CA ARG A 481 -10.96 -17.77 4.74
C ARG A 481 -10.78 -16.33 5.21
N GLU A 482 -10.72 -16.10 6.51
CA GLU A 482 -10.45 -14.77 7.09
C GLU A 482 -9.08 -14.23 6.64
N TYR A 483 -8.09 -15.09 6.43
CA TYR A 483 -6.75 -14.69 6.01
C TYR A 483 -6.65 -14.41 4.51
N LEU A 484 -7.57 -14.92 3.69
CA LEU A 484 -7.60 -14.53 2.28
C LEU A 484 -7.73 -13.02 2.12
N GLN A 485 -8.45 -12.34 3.01
CA GLN A 485 -8.57 -10.88 2.96
C GLN A 485 -7.22 -10.16 3.16
N LEU A 486 -6.24 -10.80 3.81
CA LEU A 486 -4.90 -10.25 4.01
C LEU A 486 -4.01 -10.42 2.77
N TYR A 487 -4.27 -11.46 1.97
CA TYR A 487 -3.43 -11.86 0.85
C TYR A 487 -4.03 -11.54 -0.52
N ASP A 488 -5.35 -11.45 -0.61
CA ASP A 488 -6.14 -11.17 -1.81
C ASP A 488 -6.74 -9.77 -1.68
N THR A 489 -5.86 -8.76 -1.68
CA THR A 489 -6.24 -7.35 -1.52
C THR A 489 -7.22 -6.88 -2.59
N ASP A 490 -7.17 -7.50 -3.78
CA ASP A 490 -8.04 -7.20 -4.92
C ASP A 490 -9.35 -8.01 -4.87
N ASN A 491 -9.54 -8.85 -3.85
CA ASN A 491 -10.73 -9.66 -3.59
C ASN A 491 -11.13 -10.57 -4.78
N ILE A 492 -10.14 -11.02 -5.55
CA ILE A 492 -10.32 -11.82 -6.77
C ILE A 492 -10.87 -13.21 -6.41
N TYR A 493 -10.43 -13.78 -5.29
CA TYR A 493 -10.67 -15.17 -4.89
C TYR A 493 -11.77 -15.33 -3.84
N ALA A 494 -12.38 -14.26 -3.34
CA ALA A 494 -13.41 -14.34 -2.29
C ALA A 494 -14.64 -15.20 -2.66
N ASN A 495 -14.99 -15.27 -3.95
CA ASN A 495 -16.11 -16.08 -4.44
C ASN A 495 -15.69 -17.43 -5.04
N HIS A 496 -14.40 -17.75 -5.06
CA HIS A 496 -13.93 -19.01 -5.62
C HIS A 496 -14.09 -20.16 -4.63
N THR A 497 -14.17 -21.38 -5.16
CA THR A 497 -14.08 -22.58 -4.32
C THR A 497 -12.61 -22.87 -4.06
N ILE A 498 -12.26 -22.90 -2.78
CA ILE A 498 -10.91 -23.14 -2.30
C ILE A 498 -10.87 -24.52 -1.67
N ASP A 499 -9.91 -25.32 -2.12
CA ASP A 499 -9.62 -26.67 -1.69
C ASP A 499 -8.23 -26.76 -1.04
N ALA A 500 -8.05 -27.74 -0.17
CA ALA A 500 -6.75 -28.04 0.43
C ALA A 500 -5.78 -28.55 -0.64
N GLY A 501 -4.54 -28.08 -0.61
CA GLY A 501 -3.48 -28.67 -1.42
C GLY A 501 -2.53 -29.52 -0.60
N LYS A 502 -1.39 -29.85 -1.20
CA LYS A 502 -0.33 -30.62 -0.56
C LYS A 502 1.02 -30.00 -0.84
N VAL A 503 1.78 -29.75 0.21
CA VAL A 503 3.19 -29.38 0.14
C VAL A 503 4.05 -30.60 0.46
N ALA A 504 4.93 -30.98 -0.46
CA ALA A 504 5.87 -32.06 -0.30
C ALA A 504 7.31 -31.53 -0.39
N TYR A 505 8.05 -31.56 0.72
CA TYR A 505 9.43 -31.11 0.77
C TYR A 505 10.37 -32.21 0.22
N ARG A 506 11.05 -31.94 -0.91
CA ARG A 506 12.13 -32.81 -1.41
C ARG A 506 13.46 -32.42 -0.78
N ASN A 507 14.32 -33.41 -0.54
CA ASN A 507 15.74 -33.24 -0.20
C ASN A 507 16.03 -32.14 0.83
N TRP A 508 15.51 -32.29 2.05
CA TRP A 508 15.84 -31.38 3.16
C TRP A 508 15.50 -29.91 2.78
N CYS A 509 14.27 -29.69 2.29
CA CYS A 509 13.65 -28.37 2.10
C CYS A 509 14.22 -27.43 1.02
N ALA A 510 15.14 -27.88 0.17
CA ALA A 510 15.65 -27.01 -0.89
C ALA A 510 14.58 -26.60 -1.92
N SER A 511 13.61 -27.47 -2.21
CA SER A 511 12.54 -27.18 -3.18
C SER A 511 11.24 -27.92 -2.83
N PRO A 512 10.28 -27.29 -2.12
CA PRO A 512 8.98 -27.88 -1.91
C PRO A 512 8.23 -28.00 -3.25
N ILE A 513 7.44 -29.05 -3.37
CA ILE A 513 6.47 -29.21 -4.44
C ILE A 513 5.10 -28.95 -3.85
N ILE A 514 4.44 -27.92 -4.35
CA ILE A 514 3.06 -27.59 -4.02
C ILE A 514 2.18 -28.18 -5.11
N SER A 515 1.15 -28.91 -4.70
CA SER A 515 0.28 -29.61 -5.64
C SER A 515 -1.18 -29.50 -5.24
N CYS A 516 -2.03 -29.34 -6.25
CA CYS A 516 -3.48 -29.32 -6.13
C CYS A 516 -4.09 -30.61 -6.67
N ALA A 517 -5.26 -30.96 -6.15
CA ALA A 517 -6.00 -32.13 -6.62
C ALA A 517 -6.80 -31.81 -7.88
N GLY A 518 -6.91 -32.78 -8.79
CA GLY A 518 -7.77 -32.67 -9.96
C GLY A 518 -7.32 -31.57 -10.94
N SER A 519 -8.25 -30.70 -11.31
CA SER A 519 -8.04 -29.59 -12.25
C SER A 519 -7.98 -28.23 -11.56
N ALA A 520 -7.83 -28.18 -10.24
CA ALA A 520 -7.71 -26.94 -9.50
C ALA A 520 -6.38 -26.24 -9.87
N ASN A 521 -6.43 -24.93 -10.04
CA ASN A 521 -5.26 -24.11 -10.22
C ASN A 521 -4.59 -23.90 -8.86
N LEU A 522 -3.26 -23.89 -8.84
CA LEU A 522 -2.50 -23.48 -7.67
C LEU A 522 -2.43 -21.96 -7.67
N VAL A 523 -2.82 -21.32 -6.56
CA VAL A 523 -2.64 -19.88 -6.38
C VAL A 523 -1.63 -19.68 -5.26
N ILE A 524 -0.58 -18.91 -5.54
CA ILE A 524 0.45 -18.52 -4.57
C ILE A 524 0.19 -17.08 -4.15
N PHE A 525 0.27 -16.85 -2.86
CA PHE A 525 0.08 -15.56 -2.21
C PHE A 525 1.35 -15.16 -1.48
N GLY A 526 1.56 -13.85 -1.34
CA GLY A 526 2.54 -13.26 -0.44
C GLY A 526 2.10 -11.84 -0.11
N ARG A 527 2.39 -11.34 1.10
CA ARG A 527 1.93 -10.00 1.50
C ARG A 527 2.50 -8.87 0.64
N ASN A 528 3.64 -9.11 0.01
CA ASN A 528 4.34 -8.14 -0.80
C ASN A 528 4.05 -8.25 -2.30
N VAL A 529 3.18 -9.18 -2.75
CA VAL A 529 2.90 -9.38 -4.18
C VAL A 529 1.44 -9.69 -4.45
N LYS A 530 0.96 -9.31 -5.65
CA LYS A 530 -0.33 -9.77 -6.16
C LYS A 530 -0.34 -11.31 -6.29
N PRO A 531 -1.46 -12.00 -6.01
CA PRO A 531 -1.51 -13.45 -6.10
C PRO A 531 -1.18 -13.97 -7.51
N ARG A 532 -0.40 -15.04 -7.59
CA ARG A 532 -0.03 -15.68 -8.87
C ARG A 532 -0.72 -17.01 -9.07
N VAL A 533 -1.30 -17.20 -10.26
CA VAL A 533 -2.03 -18.41 -10.64
C VAL A 533 -1.15 -19.30 -11.50
N TYR A 534 -1.06 -20.57 -11.11
CA TYR A 534 -0.43 -21.63 -11.85
C TYR A 534 -1.51 -22.63 -12.29
N PRO A 535 -1.68 -22.84 -13.61
CA PRO A 535 -2.54 -23.89 -14.13
C PRO A 535 -2.19 -25.25 -13.52
N ALA A 536 -3.15 -26.17 -13.42
CA ALA A 536 -2.93 -27.52 -12.87
C ALA A 536 -1.80 -28.32 -13.57
N THR A 537 -1.41 -27.93 -14.78
CA THR A 537 -0.32 -28.53 -15.57
C THR A 537 1.05 -27.93 -15.30
N GLU A 538 1.13 -26.83 -14.57
CA GLU A 538 2.34 -26.07 -14.33
C GLU A 538 2.72 -26.15 -12.85
N GLN A 539 4.03 -26.13 -12.58
CA GLN A 539 4.57 -26.06 -11.23
C GLN A 539 5.53 -24.90 -11.14
N PRO A 540 5.40 -24.02 -10.14
CA PRO A 540 6.35 -22.96 -9.95
C PRO A 540 7.70 -23.51 -9.52
N TYR A 541 8.79 -22.86 -9.94
CA TYR A 541 10.09 -23.08 -9.36
C TYR A 541 10.12 -22.50 -7.95
N THR A 542 10.32 -23.34 -6.93
CA THR A 542 10.34 -22.90 -5.52
C THR A 542 11.66 -23.25 -4.86
N ILE A 543 12.28 -22.29 -4.19
CA ILE A 543 13.50 -22.48 -3.41
C ILE A 543 13.50 -21.68 -2.11
N CYS A 544 14.04 -22.27 -1.05
CA CYS A 544 14.31 -21.61 0.22
C CYS A 544 15.73 -21.06 0.21
N SER A 545 15.91 -19.75 0.41
CA SER A 545 17.24 -19.13 0.46
C SER A 545 17.28 -17.98 1.45
N ARG A 546 18.48 -17.60 1.90
CA ARG A 546 18.70 -16.39 2.69
C ARG A 546 18.38 -15.15 1.87
N SER A 547 17.99 -14.09 2.55
CA SER A 547 18.03 -12.74 1.97
C SER A 547 19.41 -12.48 1.35
N PRO A 548 19.47 -11.90 0.14
CA PRO A 548 20.73 -11.50 -0.48
C PRO A 548 21.55 -10.51 0.36
N LEU A 549 20.88 -9.70 1.19
CA LEU A 549 21.55 -8.75 2.07
C LEU A 549 22.30 -9.41 3.23
N GLY A 550 21.84 -10.58 3.67
CA GLY A 550 22.36 -11.30 4.84
C GLY A 550 23.19 -12.54 4.49
N ILE A 551 23.76 -12.65 3.29
CA ILE A 551 24.40 -13.90 2.85
C ILE A 551 25.51 -14.38 3.82
N ASP A 552 26.29 -13.46 4.35
CA ASP A 552 27.40 -13.71 5.27
C ASP A 552 26.94 -13.82 6.74
N GLU A 553 25.68 -13.50 7.03
CA GLU A 553 25.14 -13.52 8.38
C GLU A 553 24.52 -14.89 8.68
N GLN A 554 24.97 -15.53 9.76
CA GLN A 554 24.45 -16.84 10.15
C GLN A 554 22.96 -16.80 10.53
N ASN A 555 22.49 -15.63 10.99
CA ASN A 555 21.13 -15.39 11.47
C ASN A 555 20.26 -14.60 10.48
N ALA A 556 20.68 -14.52 9.20
CA ALA A 556 19.87 -13.88 8.18
C ALA A 556 18.54 -14.60 8.00
N GLN A 557 17.49 -13.80 7.78
CA GLN A 557 16.17 -14.32 7.47
C GLN A 557 16.18 -15.15 6.19
N MET A 558 15.38 -16.21 6.21
CA MET A 558 15.18 -17.13 5.10
C MET A 558 13.83 -16.83 4.46
N PHE A 559 13.81 -16.75 3.13
CA PHE A 559 12.63 -16.45 2.34
C PHE A 559 12.35 -17.55 1.32
N TRP A 560 11.08 -17.70 0.95
CA TRP A 560 10.70 -18.45 -0.23
C TRP A 560 10.86 -17.59 -1.47
N PHE A 561 11.58 -18.13 -2.44
CA PHE A 561 11.64 -17.61 -3.79
C PHE A 561 10.77 -18.50 -4.67
N ILE A 562 9.69 -17.94 -5.22
CA ILE A 562 8.77 -18.63 -6.13
C ILE A 562 8.84 -17.92 -7.48
N ASP A 563 9.35 -18.63 -8.49
CA ASP A 563 9.69 -18.09 -9.81
C ASP A 563 10.50 -16.79 -9.71
N GLY A 564 11.50 -16.81 -8.82
CA GLY A 564 12.44 -15.71 -8.62
C GLY A 564 11.86 -14.51 -7.87
N ILE A 565 10.66 -14.63 -7.31
CA ILE A 565 10.06 -13.61 -6.45
C ILE A 565 10.26 -13.99 -4.99
N MET A 566 10.90 -13.10 -4.23
CA MET A 566 11.05 -13.22 -2.78
C MET A 566 9.73 -12.89 -2.09
N LEU A 567 9.10 -13.88 -1.48
CA LEU A 567 7.80 -13.73 -0.82
C LEU A 567 7.96 -13.47 0.68
N THR A 568 7.28 -12.45 1.18
CA THR A 568 6.98 -12.31 2.60
C THR A 568 5.73 -13.12 2.91
N GLU A 569 5.87 -14.07 3.84
CA GLU A 569 4.77 -14.95 4.28
C GLU A 569 4.08 -15.68 3.12
N ALA A 570 4.86 -16.51 2.42
CA ALA A 570 4.33 -17.31 1.34
C ALA A 570 3.13 -18.17 1.82
N ALA A 571 2.01 -18.04 1.13
CA ALA A 571 0.83 -18.86 1.34
C ALA A 571 0.34 -19.41 -0.02
N PHE A 572 -0.52 -20.41 0.02
CA PHE A 572 -1.09 -20.98 -1.18
C PHE A 572 -2.52 -21.48 -0.97
N ALA A 573 -3.25 -21.63 -2.06
CA ALA A 573 -4.56 -22.26 -2.11
C ALA A 573 -4.74 -23.04 -3.41
N CYS A 574 -5.59 -24.07 -3.39
CA CYS A 574 -6.05 -24.72 -4.61
C CYS A 574 -7.42 -24.16 -4.98
N VAL A 575 -7.51 -23.54 -6.15
CA VAL A 575 -8.68 -22.77 -6.55
C VAL A 575 -9.32 -23.40 -7.79
N THR A 576 -10.63 -23.68 -7.71
CA THR A 576 -11.43 -24.05 -8.88
C THR A 576 -12.25 -22.84 -9.35
N ALA A 577 -12.44 -22.75 -10.68
CA ALA A 577 -13.26 -21.69 -11.27
C ALA A 577 -14.68 -21.71 -10.64
N PRO A 578 -15.31 -20.54 -10.46
CA PRO A 578 -16.59 -20.40 -9.78
C PRO A 578 -17.75 -21.13 -10.49
#